data_AF-A0A937CIT9-F1
#
_entry.id   AF-A0A937CIT9-F1
#
_cell.length_a   1.000
_cell.length_b   1.000
_cell.length_c   1.000
_cell.angle_alpha   90.00
_cell.angle_beta   90.00
_cell.angle_gamma   90.00
#
_symmetry.space_group_name_H-M   'P 1'
#
loop_
_entity.id
_entity.type
_entity.pdbx_description
1 polymer ?
#
loop_
_entity_poly.entity_id
_entity_poly.type
_entity_poly.pdbx_seq_one_letter_code
_entity_poly.pdbx_strand_id
1 'polypeptide(L)'
;MPVDIFSTQVLNKTVEYLDRPASFLLDTFFGQVQTADTEEIFFDIDKSKPRLTPFVSPLVAGKVVADSGYETKSFKPAYAKDKRRFDPSAPLKRTIGERIGGTLTPQQRRDAALNRSLTNQLENLTRREEVMASEALRLGQVTVSGDNYPTVVVNFQRDAALTVTLTGVNRWGQAGIKPLDNLEDWASLVQTKSGAAAKTVIMDPAAWRLFRNSDDVKALLTIYRGTNSAFQVDPLVRGQGNEKARFIGTIGDFDIWIYNDVYTDDLGNTVPMLPTNTVIVGSPVNVEGTRCYGVIQDEKAAYRAQRYFSKSWLEEDPAVRWLLLQSAPLVVPYRPNACFCATVN
;
A
#
# COMPACT_ATOMS: atom_id res chain seq x y z
N MET A 1 -50.09 -22.28 -8.62
CA MET A 1 -48.97 -22.70 -7.76
C MET A 1 -48.13 -21.47 -7.47
N PRO A 2 -47.87 -21.13 -6.20
CA PRO A 2 -47.07 -19.96 -5.85
C PRO A 2 -45.62 -20.20 -6.28
N VAL A 3 -45.06 -19.23 -7.00
CA VAL A 3 -43.65 -19.24 -7.42
C VAL A 3 -42.77 -19.15 -6.18
N ASP A 4 -41.89 -20.14 -6.01
CA ASP A 4 -40.92 -20.21 -4.92
C ASP A 4 -39.85 -19.12 -5.09
N ILE A 5 -39.87 -18.17 -4.15
CA ILE A 5 -39.01 -16.98 -4.10
C ILE A 5 -37.56 -17.34 -3.74
N PHE A 6 -37.29 -18.60 -3.36
CA PHE A 6 -35.96 -19.13 -3.07
C PHE A 6 -35.37 -19.97 -4.21
N SER A 7 -36.04 -20.08 -5.36
CA SER A 7 -35.47 -20.78 -6.52
C SER A 7 -34.23 -20.05 -7.05
N THR A 8 -33.17 -20.81 -7.27
CA THR A 8 -31.81 -20.38 -7.70
C THR A 8 -31.80 -19.52 -8.96
N GLN A 9 -32.90 -19.46 -9.72
CA GLN A 9 -33.02 -18.69 -10.95
C GLN A 9 -33.37 -17.21 -10.76
N VAL A 10 -33.85 -16.78 -9.59
CA VAL A 10 -34.17 -15.35 -9.31
C VAL A 10 -33.02 -14.62 -8.58
N LEU A 11 -32.04 -15.36 -8.06
CA LEU A 11 -30.85 -14.85 -7.37
C LEU A 11 -29.71 -14.43 -8.31
N ASN A 12 -29.96 -14.26 -9.61
CA ASN A 12 -28.96 -13.80 -10.54
C ASN A 12 -29.13 -12.31 -10.88
N LYS A 13 -28.11 -11.54 -10.51
CA LYS A 13 -27.76 -10.17 -10.93
C LYS A 13 -28.24 -9.03 -10.02
N THR A 14 -27.84 -9.09 -8.75
CA THR A 14 -27.31 -7.87 -8.12
C THR A 14 -25.91 -8.19 -7.64
N VAL A 15 -24.93 -8.03 -8.54
CA VAL A 15 -23.52 -7.96 -8.13
C VAL A 15 -23.42 -6.64 -7.39
N GLU A 16 -23.55 -6.69 -6.07
CA GLU A 16 -23.05 -5.60 -5.23
C GLU A 16 -21.55 -5.54 -5.54
N TYR A 17 -21.13 -4.51 -6.27
CA TYR A 17 -19.73 -4.27 -6.58
C TYR A 17 -19.05 -3.85 -5.28
N LEU A 18 -18.83 -4.83 -4.39
CA LEU A 18 -18.12 -4.66 -3.13
C LEU A 18 -16.62 -4.72 -3.46
N ASP A 19 -16.14 -3.71 -4.17
CA ASP A 19 -14.71 -3.55 -4.47
C ASP A 19 -14.00 -3.16 -3.17
N ARG A 20 -13.78 -4.13 -2.26
CA ARG A 20 -12.91 -3.93 -1.10
C ARG A 20 -11.56 -3.44 -1.63
N PRO A 21 -11.08 -2.25 -1.26
CA PRO A 21 -9.85 -1.72 -1.82
C PRO A 21 -8.71 -2.70 -1.55
N ALA A 22 -7.91 -2.98 -2.58
CA ALA A 22 -6.77 -3.86 -2.45
C ALA A 22 -5.67 -3.14 -1.66
N SER A 23 -5.28 -3.69 -0.50
CA SER A 23 -4.18 -3.21 0.34
C SER A 23 -2.86 -3.92 0.00
N PHE A 24 -2.54 -4.04 -1.28
CA PHE A 24 -1.46 -4.91 -1.73
C PHE A 24 -0.08 -4.46 -1.22
N LEU A 25 0.27 -3.19 -1.37
CA LEU A 25 1.56 -2.64 -0.90
C LEU A 25 1.64 -2.70 0.63
N LEU A 26 0.55 -2.34 1.30
CA LEU A 26 0.44 -2.41 2.74
C LEU A 26 0.64 -3.85 3.27
N ASP A 27 -0.02 -4.84 2.68
CA ASP A 27 0.04 -6.22 3.15
C ASP A 27 1.35 -6.91 2.77
N THR A 28 2.00 -6.45 1.69
CA THR A 28 3.27 -7.01 1.23
C THR A 28 4.46 -6.43 2.00
N PHE A 29 4.57 -5.10 2.15
CA PHE A 29 5.76 -4.47 2.75
C PHE A 29 5.54 -3.92 4.15
N PHE A 30 4.29 -3.63 4.53
CA PHE A 30 3.96 -2.93 5.77
C PHE A 30 3.10 -3.80 6.70
N GLY A 31 3.54 -5.03 6.97
CA GLY A 31 2.79 -5.98 7.80
C GLY A 31 2.81 -5.69 9.30
N GLN A 32 3.76 -4.88 9.79
CA GLN A 32 3.87 -4.57 11.21
C GLN A 32 2.92 -3.44 11.61
N VAL A 33 2.45 -3.47 12.86
CA VAL A 33 1.60 -2.41 13.43
C VAL A 33 2.22 -1.93 14.72
N GLN A 34 2.34 -0.62 14.84
CA GLN A 34 2.81 0.06 16.04
C GLN A 34 1.80 1.12 16.44
N THR A 35 1.44 1.15 17.72
CA THR A 35 0.55 2.15 18.29
C THR A 35 1.36 2.99 19.27
N ALA A 36 1.25 4.31 19.18
CA ALA A 36 1.91 5.24 20.07
C ALA A 36 0.87 5.95 20.94
N ASP A 37 0.98 5.81 22.27
CA ASP A 37 0.10 6.50 23.24
C ASP A 37 0.42 8.00 23.35
N THR A 38 1.50 8.45 22.69
CA THR A 38 1.91 9.84 22.57
C THR A 38 1.35 10.50 21.31
N GLU A 39 1.35 11.84 21.30
CA GLU A 39 1.00 12.64 20.10
C GLU A 39 1.98 12.42 18.94
N GLU A 40 3.24 12.17 19.29
CA GLU A 40 4.32 11.91 18.33
C GLU A 40 4.55 10.41 18.19
N ILE A 41 4.79 9.97 16.97
CA ILE A 41 5.29 8.64 16.65
C ILE A 41 6.81 8.73 16.62
N PHE A 42 7.46 7.94 17.45
CA PHE A 42 8.91 7.76 17.43
C PHE A 42 9.26 6.55 16.58
N PHE A 43 10.23 6.73 15.68
CA PHE A 43 10.81 5.64 14.92
C PHE A 43 12.33 5.83 14.83
N ASP A 44 13.04 4.72 14.99
CA ASP A 44 14.49 4.65 14.95
C ASP A 44 14.95 4.17 13.58
N ILE A 45 15.84 4.92 12.95
CA ILE A 45 16.47 4.51 11.69
C ILE A 45 17.86 3.98 12.01
N ASP A 46 18.04 2.67 11.87
CA ASP A 46 19.36 2.06 11.96
C ASP A 46 20.15 2.31 10.66
N LYS A 47 21.36 2.87 10.80
CA LYS A 47 22.32 3.14 9.71
C LYS A 47 23.56 2.25 9.80
N SER A 48 23.54 1.24 10.66
CA SER A 48 24.67 0.35 10.86
C SER A 48 25.06 -0.38 9.56
N LYS A 49 26.37 -0.52 9.34
CA LYS A 49 26.94 -1.27 8.21
C LYS A 49 27.76 -2.43 8.76
N PRO A 50 27.76 -3.60 8.10
CA PRO A 50 28.63 -4.70 8.51
C PRO A 50 30.09 -4.25 8.47
N ARG A 51 30.81 -4.41 9.58
CA ARG A 51 32.25 -4.10 9.72
C ARG A 51 33.02 -5.39 9.97
N LEU A 52 34.22 -5.46 9.41
CA LEU A 52 35.13 -6.56 9.69
C LEU A 52 35.86 -6.32 11.02
N THR A 53 35.95 -7.36 11.85
CA THR A 53 36.72 -7.31 13.09
C THR A 53 38.22 -7.12 12.77
N PRO A 54 38.90 -6.13 13.37
CA PRO A 54 40.31 -5.91 13.11
C PRO A 54 41.17 -7.03 13.71
N PHE A 55 42.14 -7.51 12.95
CA PHE A 55 43.18 -8.39 13.50
C PHE A 55 44.14 -7.61 14.39
N VAL A 56 44.46 -8.17 15.56
CA VAL A 56 45.46 -7.62 16.49
C VAL A 56 46.37 -8.75 16.95
N SER A 57 47.67 -8.45 17.08
CA SER A 57 48.66 -9.39 17.62
C SER A 57 48.31 -9.79 19.06
N PRO A 58 48.48 -11.06 19.47
CA PRO A 58 48.17 -11.51 20.84
C PRO A 58 48.90 -10.74 21.96
N LEU A 59 50.00 -10.05 21.62
CA LEU A 59 50.83 -9.29 22.55
C LEU A 59 50.41 -7.82 22.69
N VAL A 60 49.40 -7.36 21.94
CA VAL A 60 48.95 -5.97 21.90
C VAL A 60 47.47 -5.88 22.25
N ALA A 61 47.09 -4.84 23.01
CA ALA A 61 45.69 -4.59 23.34
C ALA A 61 44.84 -4.37 22.07
N GLY A 62 43.64 -4.95 22.07
CA GLY A 62 42.69 -4.86 20.96
C GLY A 62 42.37 -3.41 20.56
N LYS A 63 42.11 -3.19 19.26
CA LYS A 63 41.63 -1.88 18.78
C LYS A 63 40.18 -1.70 19.21
N VAL A 64 39.87 -0.56 19.83
CA VAL A 64 38.50 -0.18 20.17
C VAL A 64 37.72 0.06 18.87
N VAL A 65 36.72 -0.77 18.60
CA VAL A 65 35.78 -0.58 17.50
C VAL A 65 34.63 0.28 18.03
N ALA A 66 34.43 1.46 17.45
CA ALA A 66 33.32 2.34 17.82
C ALA A 66 31.98 1.70 17.48
N ASP A 67 31.04 1.80 18.41
CA ASP A 67 29.68 1.27 18.24
C ASP A 67 28.92 2.02 17.13
N SER A 68 27.94 1.35 16.52
CA SER A 68 27.08 1.97 15.49
C SER A 68 25.87 2.60 16.17
N GLY A 69 25.69 3.91 16.01
CA GLY A 69 24.52 4.63 16.54
C GLY A 69 23.28 4.48 15.64
N TYR A 70 22.11 4.73 16.23
CA TYR A 70 20.83 4.89 15.54
C TYR A 70 20.37 6.35 15.58
N GLU A 71 19.49 6.76 14.66
CA GLU A 71 18.88 8.09 14.66
C GLU A 71 17.38 7.97 14.95
N THR A 72 16.93 8.47 16.10
CA THR A 72 15.51 8.56 16.43
C THR A 72 14.90 9.80 15.79
N LYS A 73 13.81 9.62 15.05
CA LYS A 73 12.98 10.71 14.57
C LYS A 73 11.61 10.64 15.22
N SER A 74 11.07 11.81 15.58
CA SER A 74 9.68 11.93 15.97
C SER A 74 8.90 12.64 14.87
N PHE A 75 7.67 12.18 14.64
CA PHE A 75 6.74 12.83 13.74
C PHE A 75 5.34 12.83 14.35
N LYS A 76 4.68 13.98 14.29
CA LYS A 76 3.28 14.13 14.68
C LYS A 76 2.39 13.87 13.46
N PRO A 77 1.74 12.68 13.34
CA PRO A 77 0.91 12.36 12.19
C PRO A 77 -0.25 13.34 12.04
N ALA A 78 -0.61 13.65 10.79
CA ALA A 78 -1.85 14.37 10.54
C ALA A 78 -3.06 13.46 10.81
N TYR A 79 -4.16 14.09 11.18
CA TYR A 79 -5.41 13.38 11.40
C TYR A 79 -6.17 13.18 10.08
N ALA A 80 -6.46 11.93 9.73
CA ALA A 80 -7.47 11.59 8.75
C ALA A 80 -8.85 11.59 9.43
N LYS A 81 -9.69 12.57 9.09
CA LYS A 81 -11.06 12.69 9.61
C LYS A 81 -12.06 12.68 8.47
N ASP A 82 -12.93 11.67 8.44
CA ASP A 82 -14.04 11.59 7.49
C ASP A 82 -15.35 11.82 8.27
N LYS A 83 -15.98 12.98 8.05
CA LYS A 83 -17.28 13.34 8.65
C LYS A 83 -18.35 13.28 7.57
N ARG A 84 -19.34 12.40 7.75
CA ARG A 84 -20.48 12.27 6.85
C ARG A 84 -21.77 12.67 7.52
N ARG A 85 -22.57 13.44 6.79
CA ARG A 85 -23.96 13.69 7.12
C ARG A 85 -24.77 12.48 6.68
N PHE A 86 -25.48 11.83 7.61
CA PHE A 86 -26.44 10.80 7.24
C PHE A 86 -27.70 11.45 6.67
N ASP A 87 -28.11 11.02 5.47
CA ASP A 87 -29.34 11.50 4.83
C ASP A 87 -30.57 11.00 5.64
N PRO A 88 -31.38 11.90 6.22
CA PRO A 88 -32.59 11.52 6.97
C PRO A 88 -33.61 10.75 6.12
N SER A 89 -33.55 10.89 4.79
CA SER A 89 -34.42 10.18 3.85
C SER A 89 -33.90 8.81 3.42
N ALA A 90 -32.65 8.44 3.76
CA ALA A 90 -32.08 7.14 3.43
C ALA A 90 -32.92 5.94 3.90
N PRO A 91 -33.55 5.95 5.09
CA PRO A 91 -34.43 4.86 5.55
C PRO A 91 -35.72 4.69 4.73
N LEU A 92 -36.14 5.75 4.02
CA LEU A 92 -37.36 5.77 3.20
C LEU A 92 -37.09 5.29 1.78
N LYS A 93 -35.83 5.32 1.35
CA LYS A 93 -35.39 4.83 0.04
C LYS A 93 -35.11 3.32 0.17
N ARG A 94 -35.41 2.57 -0.90
CA ARG A 94 -35.08 1.15 -0.96
C ARG A 94 -33.56 0.96 -0.90
N THR A 95 -33.11 -0.11 -0.27
CA THR A 95 -31.70 -0.51 -0.35
C THR A 95 -31.44 -1.23 -1.67
N ILE A 96 -30.21 -1.19 -2.16
CA ILE A 96 -29.80 -1.97 -3.35
C ILE A 96 -30.09 -3.46 -3.06
N GLY A 97 -30.72 -4.16 -4.02
CA GLY A 97 -31.11 -5.58 -3.88
C GLY A 97 -32.50 -5.82 -3.28
N GLU A 98 -33.22 -4.79 -2.81
CA GLU A 98 -34.58 -4.93 -2.30
C GLU A 98 -35.63 -4.95 -3.43
N ARG A 99 -36.59 -5.89 -3.37
CA ARG A 99 -37.72 -5.98 -4.31
C ARG A 99 -38.57 -4.71 -4.24
N ILE A 100 -39.13 -4.28 -5.38
CA ILE A 100 -40.12 -3.19 -5.43
C ILE A 100 -41.31 -3.56 -4.53
N GLY A 101 -41.61 -2.70 -3.54
CA GLY A 101 -42.62 -2.96 -2.50
C GLY A 101 -42.04 -3.31 -1.12
N GLY A 102 -40.78 -3.74 -1.07
CA GLY A 102 -39.96 -3.89 0.14
C GLY A 102 -40.42 -4.95 1.15
N THR A 103 -39.46 -5.58 1.83
CA THR A 103 -39.72 -6.48 2.97
C THR A 103 -39.02 -6.01 4.25
N LEU A 104 -38.05 -5.10 4.14
CA LEU A 104 -37.31 -4.57 5.28
C LEU A 104 -38.07 -3.41 5.94
N THR A 105 -37.97 -3.34 7.27
CA THR A 105 -38.49 -2.19 8.00
C THR A 105 -37.62 -0.96 7.75
N PRO A 106 -38.17 0.27 7.87
CA PRO A 106 -37.36 1.49 7.75
C PRO A 106 -36.14 1.50 8.69
N GLN A 107 -36.25 0.89 9.87
CA GLN A 107 -35.14 0.79 10.82
C GLN A 107 -34.04 -0.15 10.32
N GLN A 108 -34.38 -1.31 9.75
CA GLN A 108 -33.40 -2.21 9.14
C GLN A 108 -32.68 -1.57 7.94
N ARG A 109 -33.41 -0.79 7.12
CA ARG A 109 -32.80 -0.03 6.01
C ARG A 109 -31.82 1.04 6.51
N ARG A 110 -32.17 1.74 7.59
CA ARG A 110 -31.29 2.71 8.25
C ARG A 110 -29.98 2.07 8.69
N ASP A 111 -30.06 0.93 9.39
CA ASP A 111 -28.89 0.25 9.93
C ASP A 111 -27.99 -0.28 8.81
N ALA A 112 -28.57 -0.83 7.74
CA ALA A 112 -27.82 -1.22 6.55
C ALA A 112 -27.10 -0.03 5.88
N ALA A 113 -27.77 1.12 5.74
CA ALA A 113 -27.16 2.33 5.17
C ALA A 113 -26.04 2.91 6.04
N LEU A 114 -26.18 2.83 7.37
CA LEU A 114 -25.13 3.22 8.32
C LEU A 114 -23.91 2.30 8.20
N ASN A 115 -24.13 0.99 8.20
CA ASN A 115 -23.05 0.01 8.03
C ASN A 115 -22.30 0.22 6.72
N ARG A 116 -23.02 0.44 5.61
CA ARG A 116 -22.40 0.75 4.32
C ARG A 116 -21.57 2.03 4.37
N SER A 117 -22.08 3.08 5.02
CA SER A 117 -21.35 4.34 5.16
C SER A 117 -20.06 4.15 5.97
N LEU A 118 -20.11 3.37 7.04
CA LEU A 118 -18.94 3.03 7.87
C LEU A 118 -17.91 2.20 7.08
N THR A 119 -18.34 1.17 6.37
CA THR A 119 -17.46 0.37 5.49
C THR A 119 -16.76 1.28 4.48
N ASN A 120 -17.50 2.14 3.78
CA ASN A 120 -16.92 3.09 2.83
C ASN A 120 -15.91 4.06 3.48
N GLN A 121 -16.07 4.43 4.76
CA GLN A 121 -15.07 5.27 5.47
C GLN A 121 -13.79 4.49 5.75
N LEU A 122 -13.91 3.23 6.17
CA LEU A 122 -12.77 2.34 6.39
C LEU A 122 -12.02 2.03 5.10
N GLU A 123 -12.74 1.87 4.00
CA GLU A 123 -12.15 1.67 2.67
C GLU A 123 -11.36 2.90 2.22
N ASN A 124 -11.92 4.10 2.39
CA ASN A 124 -11.22 5.35 2.10
C ASN A 124 -9.97 5.54 2.97
N LEU A 125 -10.04 5.19 4.26
CA LEU A 125 -8.89 5.21 5.15
C LEU A 125 -7.79 4.25 4.64
N THR A 126 -8.17 3.02 4.31
CA THR A 126 -7.24 2.00 3.79
C THR A 126 -6.59 2.45 2.48
N ARG A 127 -7.34 3.11 1.58
CA ARG A 127 -6.77 3.71 0.36
C ARG A 127 -5.75 4.81 0.67
N ARG A 128 -6.02 5.64 1.67
CA ARG A 128 -5.07 6.68 2.09
C ARG A 128 -3.78 6.07 2.67
N GLU A 129 -3.90 5.02 3.48
CA GLU A 129 -2.75 4.23 3.95
C GLU A 129 -1.97 3.62 2.77
N GLU A 130 -2.65 3.11 1.74
CA GLU A 130 -2.02 2.53 0.55
C GLU A 130 -1.29 3.58 -0.30
N VAL A 131 -1.84 4.80 -0.44
CA VAL A 131 -1.14 5.93 -1.08
C VAL A 131 0.13 6.27 -0.31
N MET A 132 0.09 6.32 1.02
CA MET A 132 1.28 6.55 1.84
C MET A 132 2.33 5.44 1.65
N ALA A 133 1.89 4.17 1.56
CA ALA A 133 2.77 3.05 1.27
C ALA A 133 3.44 3.20 -0.11
N SER A 134 2.68 3.61 -1.13
CA SER A 134 3.19 3.90 -2.48
C SER A 134 4.25 5.02 -2.46
N GLU A 135 3.99 6.14 -1.79
CA GLU A 135 4.96 7.24 -1.66
C GLU A 135 6.23 6.81 -0.91
N ALA A 136 6.07 6.09 0.20
CA ALA A 136 7.19 5.59 0.99
C ALA A 136 8.10 4.67 0.15
N LEU A 137 7.54 3.75 -0.63
CA LEU A 137 8.29 2.84 -1.50
C LEU A 137 8.85 3.53 -2.75
N ARG A 138 8.15 4.53 -3.31
CA ARG A 138 8.58 5.22 -4.54
C ARG A 138 9.63 6.29 -4.29
N LEU A 139 9.45 7.09 -3.26
CA LEU A 139 10.24 8.31 -3.01
C LEU A 139 11.12 8.19 -1.77
N GLY A 140 10.89 7.21 -0.89
CA GLY A 140 11.55 7.16 0.42
C GLY A 140 11.09 8.27 1.37
N GLN A 141 9.92 8.87 1.07
CA GLN A 141 9.29 9.94 1.84
C GLN A 141 7.78 9.90 1.64
N VAL A 142 7.04 10.40 2.62
CA VAL A 142 5.57 10.54 2.56
C VAL A 142 5.22 12.02 2.66
N THR A 143 4.34 12.50 1.79
CA THR A 143 3.86 13.88 1.81
C THR A 143 2.48 13.90 2.44
N VAL A 144 2.39 14.51 3.62
CA VAL A 144 1.13 14.64 4.34
C VAL A 144 0.59 16.04 4.10
N SER A 145 -0.56 16.13 3.43
CA SER A 145 -1.27 17.38 3.16
C SER A 145 -2.76 17.23 3.46
N GLY A 146 -3.44 18.35 3.71
CA GLY A 146 -4.90 18.35 3.89
C GLY A 146 -5.46 19.76 4.04
N ASP A 147 -6.77 19.89 3.88
CA ASP A 147 -7.47 21.15 4.11
C ASP A 147 -7.30 21.60 5.56
N ASN A 148 -6.67 22.77 5.76
CA ASN A 148 -6.28 23.31 7.06
C ASN A 148 -5.15 22.55 7.79
N TYR A 149 -4.34 21.77 7.07
CA TYR A 149 -3.10 21.21 7.58
C TYR A 149 -1.96 21.58 6.63
N PRO A 150 -0.86 22.19 7.11
CA PRO A 150 0.26 22.56 6.25
C PRO A 150 0.84 21.30 5.59
N THR A 151 1.29 21.41 4.33
CA THR A 151 1.95 20.28 3.67
C THR A 151 3.28 20.01 4.35
N VAL A 152 3.46 18.80 4.89
CA VAL A 152 4.69 18.36 5.55
C VAL A 152 5.22 17.12 4.85
N VAL A 153 6.50 17.13 4.50
CA VAL A 153 7.20 15.99 3.89
C VAL A 153 7.98 15.26 4.97
N VAL A 154 7.65 14.00 5.20
CA VAL A 154 8.37 13.10 6.10
C VAL A 154 9.39 12.32 5.29
N ASN A 155 10.66 12.69 5.41
CA ASN A 155 11.75 12.04 4.68
C ASN A 155 12.44 10.97 5.54
N PHE A 156 12.38 9.72 5.07
CA PHE A 156 13.00 8.56 5.73
C PHE A 156 14.49 8.41 5.42
N GLN A 157 15.09 9.33 4.66
CA GLN A 157 16.51 9.35 4.29
C GLN A 157 16.97 8.11 3.53
N ARG A 158 16.15 7.66 2.56
CA ARG A 158 16.60 6.67 1.59
C ARG A 158 17.78 7.23 0.79
N ASP A 159 18.77 6.38 0.53
CA ASP A 159 19.92 6.74 -0.32
C ASP A 159 19.43 7.17 -1.71
N ALA A 160 19.91 8.32 -2.19
CA ALA A 160 19.46 8.90 -3.45
C ALA A 160 19.74 7.98 -4.66
N ALA A 161 20.75 7.10 -4.57
CA ALA A 161 21.05 6.13 -5.62
C ALA A 161 19.95 5.07 -5.80
N LEU A 162 19.06 4.89 -4.81
CA LEU A 162 17.95 3.93 -4.86
C LEU A 162 16.68 4.49 -5.50
N THR A 163 16.74 5.73 -6.00
CA THR A 163 15.64 6.38 -6.74
C THR A 163 16.17 6.83 -8.09
N VAL A 164 15.82 6.13 -9.16
CA VAL A 164 16.40 6.36 -10.50
C VAL A 164 15.32 6.75 -11.50
N THR A 165 15.61 7.72 -12.35
CA THR A 165 14.79 8.04 -13.52
C THR A 165 15.62 7.79 -14.77
N LEU A 166 15.24 6.78 -15.55
CA LEU A 166 15.90 6.47 -16.81
C LEU A 166 15.53 7.54 -17.84
N THR A 167 16.54 8.11 -18.49
CA THR A 167 16.36 9.19 -19.48
C THR A 167 17.14 8.89 -20.75
N GLY A 168 16.70 9.50 -21.86
CA GLY A 168 17.35 9.36 -23.16
C GLY A 168 17.46 7.91 -23.64
N VAL A 169 18.67 7.49 -24.00
CA VAL A 169 18.96 6.16 -24.58
C VAL A 169 18.87 5.01 -23.56
N ASN A 170 18.84 5.31 -22.26
CA ASN A 170 18.79 4.30 -21.19
C ASN A 170 17.38 3.84 -20.85
N ARG A 171 16.34 4.41 -21.49
CA ARG A 171 14.94 4.05 -21.24
C ARG A 171 14.63 2.65 -21.73
N TRP A 172 13.74 1.97 -21.02
CA TRP A 172 13.24 0.68 -21.48
C TRP A 172 12.48 0.84 -22.79
N GLY A 173 12.73 -0.06 -23.74
CA GLY A 173 12.19 0.02 -25.11
C GLY A 173 13.12 0.69 -26.13
N GLN A 174 14.27 1.22 -25.71
CA GLN A 174 15.34 1.64 -26.62
C GLN A 174 16.22 0.46 -27.05
N ALA A 175 16.87 0.57 -28.21
CA ALA A 175 17.71 -0.49 -28.74
C ALA A 175 18.93 -0.73 -27.84
N GLY A 176 19.23 -2.00 -27.55
CA GLY A 176 20.37 -2.41 -26.72
C GLY A 176 20.14 -2.36 -25.21
N ILE A 177 18.97 -1.90 -24.74
CA ILE A 177 18.64 -1.91 -23.31
C ILE A 177 18.07 -3.26 -22.90
N LYS A 178 18.64 -3.82 -21.84
CA LYS A 178 18.27 -5.10 -21.24
C LYS A 178 17.62 -4.87 -19.87
N PRO A 179 16.29 -4.94 -19.77
CA PRO A 179 15.58 -4.71 -18.51
C PRO A 179 15.94 -5.71 -17.40
N LEU A 180 16.34 -6.94 -17.75
CA LEU A 180 16.73 -7.97 -16.77
C LEU A 180 18.04 -7.60 -16.07
N ASP A 181 19.06 -7.23 -16.82
CA ASP A 181 20.34 -6.76 -16.27
C ASP A 181 20.12 -5.55 -15.34
N ASN A 182 19.20 -4.63 -15.72
CA ASN A 182 18.82 -3.53 -14.84
C ASN A 182 18.20 -3.99 -13.51
N LEU A 183 17.33 -5.01 -13.52
CA LEU A 183 16.77 -5.56 -12.28
C LEU A 183 17.85 -6.17 -11.38
N GLU A 184 18.82 -6.89 -11.97
CA GLU A 184 19.96 -7.46 -11.25
C GLU A 184 20.87 -6.38 -10.65
N ASP A 185 21.16 -5.32 -11.40
CA ASP A 185 21.95 -4.17 -10.94
C ASP A 185 21.23 -3.45 -9.78
N TRP A 186 19.92 -3.24 -9.90
CA TRP A 186 19.12 -2.58 -8.86
C TRP A 186 19.02 -3.42 -7.60
N ALA A 187 18.82 -4.74 -7.73
CA ALA A 187 18.83 -5.66 -6.59
C ALA A 187 20.20 -5.71 -5.90
N SER A 188 21.29 -5.74 -6.67
CA SER A 188 22.66 -5.69 -6.17
C SER A 188 22.96 -4.39 -5.43
N LEU A 189 22.43 -3.25 -5.93
CA LEU A 189 22.56 -1.96 -5.27
C LEU A 189 21.81 -1.92 -3.93
N VAL A 190 20.57 -2.43 -3.88
CA VAL A 190 19.82 -2.58 -2.63
C VAL A 190 20.59 -3.45 -1.64
N GLN A 191 21.12 -4.59 -2.08
CA GLN A 191 21.92 -5.49 -1.24
C GLN A 191 23.19 -4.81 -0.72
N THR A 192 23.90 -4.04 -1.55
CA THR A 192 25.12 -3.32 -1.15
C THR A 192 24.83 -2.24 -0.11
N LYS A 193 23.68 -1.54 -0.25
CA LYS A 193 23.34 -0.40 0.61
C LYS A 193 22.63 -0.79 1.89
N SER A 194 21.83 -1.85 1.87
CA SER A 194 20.96 -2.26 2.98
C SER A 194 21.27 -3.64 3.54
N GLY A 195 22.02 -4.49 2.82
CA GLY A 195 22.18 -5.91 3.13
C GLY A 195 20.96 -6.78 2.78
N ALA A 196 19.86 -6.18 2.31
CA ALA A 196 18.64 -6.90 1.97
C ALA A 196 18.68 -7.48 0.57
N ALA A 197 18.23 -8.73 0.41
CA ALA A 197 17.96 -9.32 -0.89
C ALA A 197 16.57 -8.88 -1.37
N ALA A 198 16.52 -7.96 -2.34
CA ALA A 198 15.28 -7.48 -2.94
C ALA A 198 14.89 -8.39 -4.10
N LYS A 199 13.83 -9.19 -3.90
CA LYS A 199 13.36 -10.21 -4.85
C LYS A 199 11.99 -9.92 -5.42
N THR A 200 11.21 -9.07 -4.77
CA THR A 200 9.85 -8.75 -5.20
C THR A 200 9.88 -7.52 -6.10
N VAL A 201 9.44 -7.69 -7.34
CA VAL A 201 9.38 -6.64 -8.35
C VAL A 201 7.92 -6.30 -8.63
N ILE A 202 7.56 -5.04 -8.46
CA ILE A 202 6.22 -4.52 -8.73
C ILE A 202 6.31 -3.52 -9.86
N MET A 203 5.53 -3.73 -10.91
CA MET A 203 5.51 -2.89 -12.10
C MET A 203 4.13 -2.31 -12.34
N ASP A 204 4.10 -1.06 -12.80
CA ASP A 204 2.94 -0.50 -13.48
C ASP A 204 2.70 -1.23 -14.82
N PRO A 205 1.44 -1.37 -15.30
CA PRO A 205 1.14 -1.99 -16.59
C PRO A 205 1.94 -1.47 -17.79
N ALA A 206 2.29 -0.17 -17.84
CA ALA A 206 3.08 0.38 -18.93
C ALA A 206 4.56 -0.06 -18.85
N ALA A 207 5.14 -0.07 -17.64
CA ALA A 207 6.48 -0.62 -17.41
C ALA A 207 6.53 -2.11 -17.78
N TRP A 208 5.52 -2.89 -17.38
CA TRP A 208 5.40 -4.30 -17.74
C TRP A 208 5.34 -4.49 -19.26
N ARG A 209 4.59 -3.64 -19.99
CA ARG A 209 4.50 -3.71 -21.45
C ARG A 209 5.87 -3.50 -22.12
N LEU A 210 6.71 -2.61 -21.59
CA LEU A 210 8.07 -2.41 -22.08
C LEU A 210 8.95 -3.63 -21.74
N PHE A 211 8.85 -4.13 -20.51
CA PHE A 211 9.61 -5.28 -20.02
C PHE A 211 9.36 -6.56 -20.85
N ARG A 212 8.09 -6.94 -21.03
CA ARG A 212 7.71 -8.15 -21.79
C ARG A 212 8.08 -8.11 -23.27
N ASN A 213 8.32 -6.91 -23.81
CA ASN A 213 8.65 -6.71 -25.21
C ASN A 213 10.16 -6.81 -25.47
N SER A 214 10.99 -6.87 -24.43
CA SER A 214 12.42 -7.13 -24.57
C SER A 214 12.67 -8.54 -25.12
N ASP A 215 13.64 -8.67 -26.03
CA ASP A 215 13.95 -9.93 -26.70
C ASP A 215 14.55 -10.96 -25.74
N ASP A 216 15.32 -10.52 -24.73
CA ASP A 216 15.86 -11.41 -23.69
C ASP A 216 14.74 -12.03 -22.85
N VAL A 217 13.73 -11.24 -22.48
CA VAL A 217 12.57 -11.70 -21.72
C VAL A 217 11.75 -12.67 -22.56
N LYS A 218 11.53 -12.39 -23.86
CA LYS A 218 10.85 -13.32 -24.77
C LYS A 218 11.62 -14.63 -24.93
N ALA A 219 12.94 -14.59 -25.00
CA ALA A 219 13.79 -15.77 -25.13
C ALA A 219 13.65 -16.67 -23.89
N LEU A 220 13.76 -16.10 -22.69
CA LEU A 220 13.53 -16.85 -21.44
C LEU A 220 12.12 -17.43 -21.40
N LEU A 221 11.08 -16.65 -21.70
CA LEU A 221 9.70 -17.12 -21.74
C LEU A 221 9.50 -18.26 -22.77
N THR A 222 10.26 -18.27 -23.85
CA THR A 222 10.20 -19.34 -24.87
C THR A 222 10.88 -20.62 -24.37
N ILE A 223 12.03 -20.51 -23.72
CA ILE A 223 12.76 -21.64 -23.15
C ILE A 223 11.92 -22.35 -22.08
N TYR A 224 11.30 -21.60 -21.17
CA TYR A 224 10.45 -22.15 -20.10
C TYR A 224 9.12 -22.75 -20.59
N ARG A 225 8.69 -22.47 -21.84
CA ARG A 225 7.55 -23.17 -22.46
C ARG A 225 7.92 -24.55 -23.00
N GLY A 226 9.21 -24.81 -23.25
CA GLY A 226 9.71 -26.10 -23.76
C GLY A 226 10.04 -27.13 -22.68
N THR A 227 10.26 -26.69 -21.45
CA THR A 227 10.47 -27.53 -20.26
C THR A 227 9.23 -27.45 -19.38
N ASN A 228 8.60 -28.58 -19.05
CA ASN A 228 7.39 -28.66 -18.21
C ASN A 228 7.64 -28.12 -16.78
N SER A 229 7.75 -26.81 -16.63
CA SER A 229 7.96 -26.11 -15.36
C SER A 229 7.13 -24.83 -15.38
N ALA A 230 5.87 -25.01 -15.00
CA ALA A 230 4.84 -24.05 -14.63
C ALA A 230 5.20 -22.55 -14.61
N PHE A 231 5.41 -21.95 -15.78
CA PHE A 231 4.90 -20.59 -16.00
C PHE A 231 3.40 -20.74 -16.27
N GLN A 232 2.59 -20.66 -15.22
CA GLN A 232 1.15 -20.45 -15.39
C GLN A 232 0.98 -19.01 -15.91
N VAL A 233 0.87 -18.89 -17.24
CA VAL A 233 0.37 -17.67 -17.91
C VAL A 233 -1.16 -17.56 -17.75
N ASP A 234 -1.79 -18.53 -17.06
CA ASP A 234 -3.07 -18.27 -16.40
C ASP A 234 -2.81 -17.34 -15.22
N PRO A 235 -3.60 -16.28 -15.02
CA PRO A 235 -3.57 -15.50 -13.80
C PRO A 235 -3.90 -16.44 -12.63
N LEU A 236 -2.87 -16.98 -11.97
CA LEU A 236 -3.00 -17.65 -10.70
C LEU A 236 -3.33 -16.55 -9.70
N VAL A 237 -4.63 -16.38 -9.47
CA VAL A 237 -5.18 -15.55 -8.40
C VAL A 237 -4.78 -16.22 -7.08
N ARG A 238 -3.54 -16.01 -6.64
CA ARG A 238 -3.10 -16.33 -5.28
C ARG A 238 -3.41 -15.16 -4.39
N GLY A 239 -4.70 -14.94 -4.20
CA GLY A 239 -5.17 -14.12 -3.12
C GLY A 239 -6.64 -13.78 -3.25
N GLN A 240 -7.22 -13.40 -2.12
CA GLN A 240 -8.65 -13.47 -1.89
C GLN A 240 -9.37 -12.38 -2.67
N GLY A 241 -9.89 -12.71 -3.85
CA GLY A 241 -11.16 -12.19 -4.36
C GLY A 241 -11.22 -10.73 -4.81
N ASN A 242 -10.15 -9.93 -4.80
CA ASN A 242 -10.24 -8.54 -5.27
C ASN A 242 -8.93 -7.86 -5.71
N GLU A 243 -7.95 -8.64 -6.16
CA GLU A 243 -6.57 -8.16 -6.28
C GLU A 243 -6.32 -7.38 -7.58
N LYS A 244 -6.23 -6.06 -7.43
CA LYS A 244 -5.68 -5.14 -8.45
C LYS A 244 -4.18 -5.37 -8.71
N ALA A 245 -3.55 -6.22 -7.89
CA ALA A 245 -2.22 -6.78 -8.10
C ALA A 245 -2.33 -8.17 -8.74
N ARG A 246 -1.52 -8.45 -9.75
CA ARG A 246 -1.48 -9.75 -10.44
C ARG A 246 -0.07 -10.28 -10.45
N PHE A 247 0.11 -11.48 -9.91
CA PHE A 247 1.34 -12.23 -10.06
C PHE A 247 1.46 -12.75 -11.49
N ILE A 248 2.62 -12.52 -12.12
CA ILE A 248 2.89 -12.99 -13.48
C ILE A 248 3.74 -14.25 -13.49
N GLY A 249 4.64 -14.38 -12.51
CA GLY A 249 5.57 -15.49 -12.41
C GLY A 249 6.90 -15.04 -11.84
N THR A 250 7.82 -16.00 -11.76
CA THR A 250 9.16 -15.82 -11.23
C THR A 250 10.16 -15.94 -12.37
N ILE A 251 11.03 -14.95 -12.55
CA ILE A 251 12.15 -14.98 -13.51
C ILE A 251 13.45 -14.99 -12.70
N GLY A 252 14.18 -16.11 -12.74
CA GLY A 252 15.35 -16.30 -11.88
C GLY A 252 14.96 -16.25 -10.41
N ASP A 253 15.52 -15.30 -9.67
CA ASP A 253 15.22 -15.05 -8.24
C ASP A 253 14.14 -13.97 -8.02
N PHE A 254 13.59 -13.39 -9.09
CA PHE A 254 12.66 -12.26 -9.02
C PHE A 254 11.20 -12.67 -9.19
N ASP A 255 10.36 -12.31 -8.22
CA ASP A 255 8.91 -12.45 -8.26
C ASP A 255 8.28 -11.21 -8.89
N ILE A 256 7.62 -11.37 -10.04
CA ILE A 256 7.09 -10.25 -10.81
C ILE A 256 5.58 -10.09 -10.60
N TRP A 257 5.22 -8.88 -10.17
CA TRP A 257 3.85 -8.45 -9.92
C TRP A 257 3.50 -7.24 -10.79
N ILE A 258 2.28 -7.23 -11.33
CA ILE A 258 1.70 -6.05 -11.97
C ILE A 258 0.70 -5.44 -11.01
N TYR A 259 0.87 -4.17 -10.66
CA TYR A 259 -0.07 -3.47 -9.79
C TYR A 259 -0.79 -2.38 -10.57
N ASN A 260 -2.10 -2.52 -10.72
CA ASN A 260 -2.97 -1.62 -11.47
C ASN A 260 -4.15 -1.20 -10.60
N ASP A 261 -3.87 -0.36 -9.62
CA ASP A 261 -4.90 0.22 -8.76
C ASP A 261 -5.02 1.73 -8.99
N VAL A 262 -6.20 2.26 -8.71
CA VAL A 262 -6.54 3.67 -8.89
C VAL A 262 -7.29 4.20 -7.67
N TYR A 263 -7.05 5.45 -7.32
CA TYR A 263 -7.78 6.17 -6.28
C TYR A 263 -8.38 7.46 -6.86
N THR A 264 -9.35 8.03 -6.14
CA THR A 264 -9.92 9.33 -6.46
C THR A 264 -9.27 10.37 -5.57
N ASP A 265 -8.69 11.41 -6.17
CA ASP A 265 -8.10 12.53 -5.43
C ASP A 265 -9.19 13.46 -4.86
N ASP A 266 -8.77 14.45 -4.06
CA ASP A 266 -9.68 15.43 -3.45
C ASP A 266 -10.39 16.33 -4.51
N LEU A 267 -9.87 16.37 -5.75
CA LEU A 267 -10.44 17.09 -6.89
C LEU A 267 -11.43 16.24 -7.71
N GLY A 268 -11.62 14.97 -7.36
CA GLY A 268 -12.51 14.04 -8.06
C GLY A 268 -11.90 13.35 -9.28
N ASN A 269 -10.60 13.51 -9.53
CA ASN A 269 -9.90 12.83 -10.62
C ASN A 269 -9.48 11.42 -10.22
N THR A 270 -9.55 10.48 -11.16
CA THR A 270 -9.01 9.13 -10.99
C THR A 270 -7.52 9.13 -11.26
N VAL A 271 -6.72 8.85 -10.23
CA VAL A 271 -5.25 8.84 -10.28
C VAL A 271 -4.75 7.41 -10.05
N PRO A 272 -3.75 6.92 -10.81
CA PRO A 272 -3.16 5.62 -10.57
C PRO A 272 -2.34 5.61 -9.27
N MET A 273 -2.44 4.53 -8.50
CA MET A 273 -1.71 4.36 -7.23
C MET A 273 -0.19 4.36 -7.45
N LEU A 274 0.26 3.74 -8.54
CA LEU A 274 1.61 3.87 -9.07
C LEU A 274 1.56 4.71 -10.34
N PRO A 275 2.26 5.85 -10.38
CA PRO A 275 2.50 6.57 -11.63
C PRO A 275 3.04 5.68 -12.75
N THR A 276 2.70 6.03 -13.98
CA THR A 276 3.04 5.26 -15.18
C THR A 276 4.55 5.05 -15.32
N ASN A 277 4.96 3.90 -15.85
CA ASN A 277 6.36 3.50 -16.04
C ASN A 277 7.16 3.35 -14.74
N THR A 278 6.50 3.07 -13.61
CA THR A 278 7.19 2.83 -12.34
C THR A 278 7.48 1.36 -12.13
N VAL A 279 8.69 1.08 -11.66
CA VAL A 279 9.15 -0.23 -11.20
C VAL A 279 9.68 -0.09 -9.77
N ILE A 280 9.16 -0.89 -8.86
CA ILE A 280 9.63 -0.99 -7.47
C ILE A 280 10.28 -2.36 -7.31
N VAL A 281 11.49 -2.37 -6.75
CA VAL A 281 12.20 -3.60 -6.38
C VAL A 281 12.43 -3.55 -4.88
N GLY A 282 11.88 -4.50 -4.14
CA GLY A 282 11.93 -4.47 -2.69
C GLY A 282 12.00 -5.84 -2.06
N SER A 283 12.35 -5.86 -0.77
CA SER A 283 12.29 -7.05 0.06
C SER A 283 11.12 -6.92 1.04
N PRO A 284 10.02 -7.68 0.88
CA PRO A 284 8.86 -7.63 1.77
C PRO A 284 9.22 -7.75 3.26
N VAL A 285 10.19 -8.61 3.56
CA VAL A 285 10.62 -8.89 4.93
C VAL A 285 11.58 -7.82 5.46
N ASN A 286 12.56 -7.41 4.65
CA ASN A 286 13.65 -6.55 5.13
C ASN A 286 13.36 -5.04 5.03
N VAL A 287 12.25 -4.63 4.40
CA VAL A 287 11.78 -3.24 4.47
C VAL A 287 11.32 -2.88 5.89
N GLU A 288 10.90 -3.88 6.68
CA GLU A 288 10.40 -3.71 8.05
C GLU A 288 9.36 -2.58 8.08
N GLY A 289 8.41 -2.65 7.15
CA GLY A 289 7.37 -1.64 7.04
C GLY A 289 6.39 -1.77 8.20
N THR A 290 6.15 -0.65 8.86
CA THR A 290 5.28 -0.55 10.01
C THR A 290 4.20 0.49 9.77
N ARG A 291 2.95 0.11 10.05
CA ARG A 291 1.81 1.00 10.12
C ARG A 291 1.76 1.57 11.53
N CYS A 292 2.18 2.82 11.66
CA CYS A 292 2.19 3.52 12.92
C CYS A 292 0.88 4.30 13.10
N TYR A 293 0.27 4.18 14.27
CA TYR A 293 -0.95 4.92 14.62
C TYR A 293 -0.71 5.76 15.87
N GLY A 294 -0.88 7.07 15.72
CA GLY A 294 -0.83 8.00 16.85
C GLY A 294 -2.07 7.91 17.74
N VAL A 295 -1.97 8.50 18.92
CA VAL A 295 -3.10 8.62 19.86
C VAL A 295 -4.25 9.42 19.25
N ILE A 296 -5.50 9.00 19.49
CA ILE A 296 -6.70 9.73 19.04
C ILE A 296 -7.15 10.69 20.14
N GLN A 297 -7.06 11.99 19.86
CA GLN A 297 -7.49 13.08 20.75
C GLN A 297 -9.00 13.31 20.69
N ASP A 298 -9.73 12.30 21.13
CA ASP A 298 -11.17 12.38 21.34
C ASP A 298 -11.47 11.84 22.74
N GLU A 299 -12.19 12.62 23.55
CA GLU A 299 -12.54 12.23 24.91
C GLU A 299 -13.32 10.91 24.93
N LYS A 300 -14.18 10.67 23.91
CA LYS A 300 -14.92 9.42 23.77
C LYS A 300 -14.04 8.23 23.38
N ALA A 301 -12.87 8.48 22.81
CA ALA A 301 -11.85 7.46 22.54
C ALA A 301 -10.94 7.22 23.75
N ALA A 302 -11.12 7.97 24.84
CA ALA A 302 -10.29 7.94 26.05
C ALA A 302 -8.78 8.10 25.75
N TYR A 303 -8.42 8.88 24.73
CA TYR A 303 -7.03 9.12 24.32
C TYR A 303 -6.24 7.82 24.07
N ARG A 304 -6.85 6.86 23.38
CA ARG A 304 -6.19 5.58 23.04
C ARG A 304 -5.61 5.60 21.63
N ALA A 305 -4.47 4.95 21.45
CA ALA A 305 -3.88 4.70 20.15
C ALA A 305 -4.56 3.50 19.48
N GLN A 306 -5.22 3.74 18.35
CA GLN A 306 -5.96 2.72 17.59
C GLN A 306 -5.86 3.04 16.09
N ARG A 307 -6.04 2.01 15.24
CA ARG A 307 -6.08 2.20 13.78
C ARG A 307 -7.13 3.21 13.36
N TYR A 308 -8.33 3.14 13.95
CA TYR A 308 -9.39 4.09 13.73
C TYR A 308 -10.31 4.15 14.95
N PHE A 309 -10.96 5.28 15.13
CA PHE A 309 -12.06 5.47 16.06
C PHE A 309 -13.27 5.98 15.28
N SER A 310 -14.40 5.30 15.42
CA SER A 310 -15.66 5.72 14.80
C SER A 310 -16.65 6.13 15.88
N LYS A 311 -17.32 7.27 15.67
CA LYS A 311 -18.42 7.71 16.53
C LYS A 311 -19.57 8.22 15.69
N SER A 312 -20.77 8.05 16.21
CA SER A 312 -21.98 8.68 15.67
C SER A 312 -22.71 9.42 16.76
N TRP A 313 -23.38 10.51 16.39
CA TRP A 313 -24.25 11.26 17.30
C TRP A 313 -25.41 11.86 16.51
N LEU A 314 -26.51 12.13 17.22
CA LEU A 314 -27.64 12.89 16.70
C LEU A 314 -27.42 14.36 17.04
N GLU A 315 -27.66 15.22 16.08
CA GLU A 315 -27.90 16.64 16.29
C GLU A 315 -29.40 16.85 16.26
N GLU A 316 -29.94 17.60 17.23
CA GLU A 316 -31.38 17.74 17.43
C GLU A 316 -32.00 18.74 16.43
N ASP A 317 -31.28 19.81 16.09
CA ASP A 317 -31.75 20.85 15.17
C ASP A 317 -30.63 21.35 14.23
N PRO A 318 -30.66 20.99 12.92
CA PRO A 318 -31.61 20.09 12.29
C PRO A 318 -31.40 18.62 12.71
N ALA A 319 -32.49 17.86 12.85
CA ALA A 319 -32.47 16.45 13.23
C ALA A 319 -31.68 15.58 12.24
N VAL A 320 -30.38 15.40 12.48
CA VAL A 320 -29.44 14.77 11.55
C VAL A 320 -28.46 13.90 12.34
N ARG A 321 -28.19 12.70 11.82
CA ARG A 321 -27.12 11.85 12.35
C ARG A 321 -25.80 12.18 11.67
N TRP A 322 -24.77 12.40 12.47
CA TRP A 322 -23.40 12.49 12.01
C TRP A 322 -22.68 11.17 12.22
N LEU A 323 -21.86 10.80 11.25
CA LEU A 323 -20.90 9.71 11.36
C LEU A 323 -19.50 10.30 11.19
N LEU A 324 -18.63 10.10 12.18
CA LEU A 324 -17.25 10.55 12.13
C LEU A 324 -16.32 9.35 12.30
N LEU A 325 -15.37 9.22 11.38
CA LEU A 325 -14.20 8.36 11.54
C LEU A 325 -12.98 9.24 11.76
N GLN A 326 -12.14 8.88 12.73
CA GLN A 326 -10.88 9.53 13.03
C GLN A 326 -9.76 8.48 13.02
N SER A 327 -8.63 8.83 12.44
CA SER A 327 -7.40 8.04 12.49
C SER A 327 -6.21 8.97 12.38
N ALA A 328 -5.07 8.58 12.94
CA ALA A 328 -3.79 9.28 12.81
C ALA A 328 -2.72 8.31 12.27
N PRO A 329 -2.84 7.87 10.99
CA PRO A 329 -1.96 6.86 10.43
C PRO A 329 -0.67 7.50 9.88
N LEU A 330 0.43 6.77 9.99
CA LEU A 330 1.68 7.01 9.28
C LEU A 330 2.29 5.68 8.88
N VAL A 331 2.62 5.53 7.60
CA VAL A 331 3.28 4.32 7.09
C VAL A 331 4.79 4.58 7.05
N VAL A 332 5.55 3.81 7.82
CA VAL A 332 7.00 4.02 8.02
C VAL A 332 7.78 2.79 7.57
N PRO A 333 8.69 2.92 6.60
CA PRO A 333 9.71 1.90 6.33
C PRO A 333 10.89 2.11 7.30
N TYR A 334 11.08 1.20 8.26
CA TYR A 334 12.21 1.28 9.19
C TYR A 334 13.56 1.12 8.48
N ARG A 335 13.57 0.31 7.40
CA ARG A 335 14.73 0.12 6.53
C ARG A 335 14.45 0.67 5.14
N PRO A 336 14.48 2.00 4.96
CA PRO A 336 14.11 2.65 3.70
C PRO A 336 15.01 2.24 2.53
N ASN A 337 16.27 1.84 2.81
CA ASN A 337 17.22 1.39 1.80
C ASN A 337 16.98 -0.04 1.29
N ALA A 338 16.06 -0.81 1.90
CA ALA A 338 15.71 -2.17 1.45
C ALA A 338 14.69 -2.18 0.29
N CYS A 339 14.42 -1.03 -0.30
CA CYS A 339 13.60 -0.85 -1.49
C CYS A 339 14.27 0.11 -2.49
N PHE A 340 13.94 -0.08 -3.76
CA PHE A 340 14.42 0.69 -4.90
C PHE A 340 13.23 1.06 -5.78
N CYS A 341 13.28 2.25 -6.37
CA CYS A 341 12.27 2.69 -7.33
C CYS A 341 12.94 3.25 -8.59
N ALA A 342 12.49 2.78 -9.76
CA ALA A 342 12.85 3.34 -11.05
C ALA A 342 11.64 3.84 -11.83
N THR A 343 11.82 4.95 -12.55
CA THR A 343 10.94 5.36 -13.65
C THR A 343 11.62 5.02 -14.96
N VAL A 344 11.02 4.14 -15.76
CA VAL A 344 11.72 3.45 -16.86
C VAL A 344 11.54 4.09 -18.24
N ASN A 345 10.65 5.08 -18.39
CA ASN A 345 10.41 5.78 -19.65
C ASN A 345 9.86 7.19 -19.46
#